data_AF-A0A6J4SWJ3-F1
#
_entry.id   AF-A0A6J4SWJ3-F1
#
_cell.length_a   1.000
_cell.length_b   1.000
_cell.length_c   1.000
_cell.angle_alpha   90.00
_cell.angle_beta   90.00
_cell.angle_gamma   90.00
#
_symmetry.space_group_name_H-M   'P 1'
#
loop_
_entity.id
_entity.type
_entity.pdbx_description
1 polymer ?
#
loop_
_entity_poly.entity_id
_entity_poly.type
_entity_poly.pdbx_seq_one_letter_code
_entity_poly.pdbx_strand_id
1 'polypeptide(L)'
;PSPEETVQILKGLRDRYEQHHKIEITDEALAAAAELADRYIADRQLPDKAIDLIDEAASRKRIKSMTSPPVYRELESEIEETRRLKEAAIENQEFEKAANLRDKERRLTNKKRELEEQWEAGEAEGQERPAIGEEEIADIVSMWTGIPVFKLTEAETQKLMRMEDELHKRVIGQQAAVEVISKAIRRSRAGLKDPKRPTGSFVFLGPSGVGKTELARTLAEFLFGDEDAMIRIDMSEYMEKHAVSRLVGSPPGYIGYDEGGQLTEAVRRKPYCVLLLDEIEKAHPDVFNILLQILEDGRLTDSQGRTVDFRHAIVIMTSNIGASEIARNTPLGFAVTEDETGITYDDMKARIMGELKKVFRPEFLNRIDDVLVFHKLQRDEIKTIVELLLRRIRESLAERELQLELTEDAKDLLVEKGWDPSMGARPLRRAIQRYIEDPLADFVLRAELPAGGTVLVGRNDTPENGEPEVSLDVIAPKVPAAVGTGSEEAAPPQLEPGEDGGEPEGGKAE
;
A
#
# COMPACT_ATOMS: atom_id res chain seq x y z
N PRO A 1 20.44 -25.40 18.26
CA PRO A 1 21.45 -25.92 17.32
C PRO A 1 21.87 -24.78 16.36
N SER A 2 23.09 -24.80 15.86
CA SER A 2 23.49 -23.91 14.76
C SER A 2 22.70 -24.25 13.48
N PRO A 3 22.65 -23.36 12.48
CA PRO A 3 22.06 -23.69 11.18
C PRO A 3 22.67 -24.95 10.57
N GLU A 4 23.99 -25.12 10.67
CA GLU A 4 24.72 -26.30 10.17
C GLU A 4 24.31 -27.59 10.90
N GLU A 5 24.19 -27.54 12.22
CA GLU A 5 23.69 -28.67 13.03
C GLU A 5 22.24 -29.00 12.68
N THR A 6 21.43 -27.97 12.39
CA THR A 6 20.03 -28.15 12.00
C THR A 6 19.91 -28.87 10.67
N VAL A 7 20.76 -28.56 9.69
CA VAL A 7 20.80 -29.30 8.41
C VAL A 7 21.08 -30.79 8.64
N GLN A 8 21.99 -31.13 9.56
CA GLN A 8 22.26 -32.54 9.91
C GLN A 8 21.05 -33.24 10.55
N ILE A 9 20.33 -32.53 11.43
CA ILE A 9 19.08 -33.03 12.04
C ILE A 9 18.03 -33.28 10.94
N LEU A 10 17.85 -32.34 10.02
CA LEU A 10 16.89 -32.46 8.92
C LEU A 10 17.25 -33.63 7.98
N LYS A 11 18.55 -33.84 7.69
CA LYS A 11 19.02 -35.00 6.91
C LYS A 11 18.64 -36.33 7.58
N GLY A 12 18.73 -36.41 8.91
CA GLY A 12 18.31 -37.58 9.67
C GLY A 12 16.79 -37.83 9.68
N LEU A 13 15.99 -36.79 9.43
CA LEU A 13 14.53 -36.86 9.39
C LEU A 13 13.96 -37.03 7.97
N ARG A 14 14.75 -36.74 6.94
CA ARG A 14 14.36 -36.75 5.51
C ARG A 14 13.52 -37.98 5.14
N ASP A 15 14.07 -39.18 5.32
CA ASP A 15 13.44 -40.43 4.88
C ASP A 15 12.01 -40.59 5.43
N ARG A 16 11.78 -40.13 6.66
CA ARG A 16 10.47 -40.22 7.31
C ARG A 16 9.45 -39.27 6.68
N TYR A 17 9.87 -38.04 6.37
CA TYR A 17 9.00 -37.05 5.74
C TYR A 17 8.74 -37.37 4.26
N GLU A 18 9.76 -37.84 3.52
CA GLU A 18 9.60 -38.29 2.14
C GLU A 18 8.60 -39.45 2.02
N GLN A 19 8.68 -40.43 2.93
CA GLN A 19 7.73 -41.55 2.97
C GLN A 19 6.32 -41.09 3.34
N HIS A 20 6.19 -40.18 4.31
CA HIS A 20 4.90 -39.67 4.78
C HIS A 20 4.17 -38.87 3.70
N HIS A 21 4.89 -37.98 3.01
CA HIS A 21 4.34 -37.06 2.03
C HIS A 21 4.40 -37.57 0.59
N LYS A 22 5.17 -38.63 0.32
CA LYS A 22 5.43 -39.17 -1.04
C LYS A 22 6.08 -38.12 -1.97
N ILE A 23 6.95 -37.30 -1.42
CA ILE A 23 7.71 -36.26 -2.14
C ILE A 23 9.22 -36.51 -2.00
N GLU A 24 10.03 -35.90 -2.86
CA GLU A 24 11.49 -35.86 -2.71
C GLU A 24 11.93 -34.54 -2.06
N ILE A 25 12.85 -34.59 -1.09
CA ILE A 25 13.33 -33.39 -0.37
C ILE A 25 14.80 -33.17 -0.71
N THR A 26 15.10 -32.16 -1.54
CA THR A 26 16.47 -31.94 -2.00
C THR A 26 17.41 -31.45 -0.88
N ASP A 27 18.72 -31.55 -1.09
CA ASP A 27 19.73 -31.03 -0.15
C ASP A 27 19.63 -29.50 -0.03
N GLU A 28 19.30 -28.82 -1.13
CA GLU A 28 19.07 -27.37 -1.17
C GLU A 28 17.86 -26.97 -0.32
N ALA A 29 16.77 -27.74 -0.35
CA ALA A 29 15.60 -27.49 0.49
C ALA A 29 15.93 -27.58 1.99
N LEU A 30 16.76 -28.54 2.40
CA LEU A 30 17.18 -28.65 3.80
C LEU A 30 18.06 -27.49 4.24
N ALA A 31 19.00 -27.08 3.39
CA ALA A 31 19.86 -25.92 3.64
C ALA A 31 19.03 -24.64 3.75
N ALA A 32 18.12 -24.43 2.78
CA ALA A 32 17.21 -23.29 2.76
C ALA A 32 16.30 -23.27 3.99
N ALA A 33 15.75 -24.41 4.41
CA ALA A 33 14.89 -24.48 5.59
C ALA A 33 15.65 -24.05 6.86
N ALA A 34 16.91 -24.46 7.03
CA ALA A 34 17.71 -24.03 8.18
C ALA A 34 18.08 -22.53 8.10
N GLU A 35 18.56 -22.05 6.95
CA GLU A 35 19.00 -20.66 6.78
C GLU A 35 17.84 -19.68 6.85
N LEU A 36 16.77 -19.92 6.09
CA LEU A 36 15.61 -19.04 6.02
C LEU A 36 14.83 -19.03 7.33
N ALA A 37 14.69 -20.18 8.00
CA ALA A 37 14.06 -20.20 9.31
C ALA A 37 14.89 -19.42 10.34
N ASP A 38 16.22 -19.54 10.34
CA ASP A 38 17.07 -18.76 11.25
C ASP A 38 16.93 -17.25 11.02
N ARG A 39 16.91 -16.86 9.74
CA ARG A 39 16.97 -15.46 9.33
C ARG A 39 15.63 -14.73 9.42
N TYR A 40 14.51 -15.41 9.14
CA TYR A 40 13.21 -14.76 8.96
C TYR A 40 12.17 -15.13 10.04
N ILE A 41 12.34 -16.25 10.76
CA ILE A 41 11.40 -16.70 11.78
C ILE A 41 12.03 -16.52 13.17
N ALA A 42 11.72 -15.41 13.82
CA ALA A 42 12.36 -15.01 15.08
C ALA A 42 11.64 -15.52 16.34
N ASP A 43 10.35 -15.85 16.24
CA ASP A 43 9.49 -16.27 17.36
C ASP A 43 9.69 -17.74 17.77
N ARG A 44 10.43 -18.53 16.96
CA ARG A 44 10.68 -19.96 17.16
C ARG A 44 12.18 -20.28 17.13
N GLN A 45 12.56 -21.40 17.74
CA GLN A 45 13.94 -21.86 17.78
C GLN A 45 14.20 -23.00 16.79
N LEU A 46 15.45 -23.07 16.30
CA LEU A 46 15.93 -24.25 15.57
C LEU A 46 16.05 -25.43 16.55
N PRO A 47 15.77 -26.68 16.12
CA PRO A 47 15.48 -27.09 14.74
C PRO A 47 13.98 -27.05 14.37
N ASP A 48 13.09 -26.89 15.35
CA ASP A 48 11.64 -27.07 15.19
C ASP A 48 11.06 -26.23 14.05
N LYS A 49 11.39 -24.94 13.99
CA LYS A 49 10.92 -24.05 12.91
C LYS A 49 11.32 -24.51 11.51
N ALA A 50 12.49 -25.13 11.36
CA ALA A 50 12.95 -25.63 10.07
C ALA A 50 12.25 -26.95 9.69
N ILE A 51 11.94 -27.79 10.69
CA ILE A 51 11.15 -29.01 10.50
C ILE A 51 9.74 -28.65 10.04
N ASP A 52 9.10 -27.69 10.69
CA ASP A 52 7.74 -27.24 10.33
C ASP A 52 7.69 -26.71 8.88
N LEU A 53 8.73 -25.98 8.43
CA LEU A 53 8.82 -25.49 7.05
C LEU A 53 8.88 -26.63 6.03
N ILE A 54 9.69 -27.66 6.30
CA ILE A 54 9.80 -28.84 5.45
C ILE A 54 8.45 -29.56 5.38
N ASP A 55 7.78 -29.74 6.53
CA ASP A 55 6.50 -30.43 6.62
C ASP A 55 5.39 -29.72 5.83
N GLU A 56 5.28 -28.40 6.01
CA GLU A 56 4.29 -27.57 5.31
C GLU A 56 4.56 -27.50 3.80
N ALA A 57 5.83 -27.30 3.39
CA ALA A 57 6.22 -27.29 1.98
C ALA A 57 5.92 -28.64 1.31
N ALA A 58 6.22 -29.75 1.99
CA ALA A 58 5.94 -31.10 1.52
C ALA A 58 4.44 -31.36 1.35
N SER A 59 3.66 -31.03 2.37
CA SER A 59 2.19 -31.16 2.35
C SER A 59 1.57 -30.34 1.22
N ARG A 60 1.99 -29.08 1.07
CA ARG A 60 1.48 -28.18 0.03
C ARG A 60 1.85 -28.64 -1.38
N LYS A 61 3.08 -29.09 -1.61
CA LYS A 61 3.52 -29.61 -2.91
C LYS A 61 2.72 -30.85 -3.31
N ARG A 62 2.46 -31.74 -2.35
CA ARG A 62 1.61 -32.93 -2.53
C ARG A 62 0.17 -32.56 -2.87
N ILE A 63 -0.42 -31.58 -2.18
CA ILE A 63 -1.78 -31.12 -2.49
C ILE A 63 -1.83 -30.54 -3.91
N LYS A 64 -0.86 -29.70 -4.28
CA LYS A 64 -0.75 -29.15 -5.64
C LYS A 64 -0.59 -30.25 -6.70
N SER A 65 0.19 -31.29 -6.43
CA SER A 65 0.36 -32.40 -7.37
C SER A 65 -0.88 -33.30 -7.47
N MET A 66 -1.69 -33.40 -6.41
CA MET A 66 -2.97 -34.10 -6.42
C MET A 66 -4.12 -33.27 -7.04
N THR A 67 -3.91 -31.97 -7.32
CA THR A 67 -4.96 -31.14 -7.90
C THR A 67 -5.06 -31.44 -9.40
N SER A 68 -6.25 -31.83 -9.87
CA SER A 68 -6.45 -32.19 -11.29
C SER A 68 -5.97 -31.07 -12.23
N PRO A 69 -5.26 -31.40 -13.33
CA PRO A 69 -4.84 -30.46 -14.36
C PRO A 69 -5.95 -29.50 -14.84
N PRO A 70 -5.63 -28.28 -15.30
CA PRO A 70 -6.62 -27.27 -15.72
C PRO A 70 -7.62 -27.79 -16.76
N VAL A 71 -7.20 -28.73 -17.62
CA VAL A 71 -8.05 -29.42 -18.60
C VAL A 71 -9.26 -30.13 -17.96
N TYR A 72 -9.12 -30.64 -16.73
CA TYR A 72 -10.22 -31.31 -16.02
C TYR A 72 -11.28 -30.33 -15.51
N ARG A 73 -10.87 -29.16 -15.03
CA ARG A 73 -11.82 -28.11 -14.58
C ARG A 73 -12.65 -27.59 -15.75
N GLU A 74 -12.03 -27.42 -16.91
CA GLU A 74 -12.72 -26.99 -18.13
C GLU A 74 -13.76 -28.05 -18.57
N LEU A 75 -13.37 -29.33 -18.58
CA LEU A 75 -14.27 -30.45 -18.87
C LEU A 75 -15.43 -30.56 -17.88
N GLU A 76 -15.17 -30.36 -16.59
CA GLU A 76 -16.17 -30.43 -15.53
C GLU A 76 -17.19 -29.29 -15.64
N SER A 77 -16.71 -28.07 -15.89
CA SER A 77 -17.54 -26.90 -16.20
C SER A 77 -18.40 -27.15 -17.44
N GLU A 78 -17.84 -27.73 -18.51
CA GLU A 78 -18.58 -28.01 -19.74
C GLU A 78 -19.64 -29.11 -19.56
N ILE A 79 -19.37 -30.12 -18.71
CA ILE A 79 -20.34 -31.16 -18.33
C ILE A 79 -21.50 -30.53 -17.56
N GLU A 80 -21.21 -29.67 -16.59
CA GLU A 80 -22.22 -29.03 -15.74
C GLU A 80 -23.10 -28.08 -16.55
N GLU A 81 -22.51 -27.28 -17.44
CA GLU A 81 -23.25 -26.44 -18.38
C GLU A 81 -24.14 -27.27 -19.31
N THR A 82 -23.60 -28.36 -19.88
CA THR A 82 -24.37 -29.24 -20.77
C THR A 82 -25.53 -29.90 -20.03
N ARG A 83 -25.35 -30.28 -18.76
CA ARG A 83 -26.41 -30.85 -17.92
C ARG A 83 -27.52 -29.83 -17.65
N ARG A 84 -27.16 -28.59 -17.31
CA ARG A 84 -28.13 -27.49 -17.11
C ARG A 84 -28.92 -27.20 -18.38
N LEU A 85 -28.25 -27.12 -19.54
CA LEU A 85 -28.90 -26.91 -20.83
C LEU A 85 -29.85 -28.05 -21.18
N LYS A 86 -29.48 -29.30 -20.85
CA LYS A 86 -30.32 -30.49 -21.08
C LYS A 86 -31.58 -30.43 -20.22
N GLU A 87 -31.46 -30.11 -18.94
CA GLU A 87 -32.61 -29.98 -18.02
C GLU A 87 -33.58 -28.89 -18.50
N ALA A 88 -33.08 -27.71 -18.88
CA ALA A 88 -33.90 -26.64 -19.45
C ALA A 88 -34.60 -27.05 -20.77
N ALA A 89 -33.93 -27.84 -21.62
CA ALA A 89 -34.55 -28.37 -22.85
C ALA A 89 -35.67 -29.39 -22.55
N ILE A 90 -35.55 -30.18 -21.48
CA ILE A 90 -36.60 -31.10 -21.02
C ILE A 90 -37.81 -30.32 -20.50
N GLU A 91 -37.59 -29.30 -19.68
CA GLU A 91 -38.66 -28.44 -19.14
C GLU A 91 -39.44 -27.74 -20.25
N ASN A 92 -38.75 -27.26 -21.28
CA ASN A 92 -39.35 -26.61 -22.45
C ASN A 92 -39.93 -27.60 -23.48
N GLN A 93 -39.95 -28.90 -23.19
CA GLN A 93 -40.43 -29.96 -24.08
C GLN A 93 -39.69 -30.04 -25.43
N GLU A 94 -38.47 -29.52 -25.51
CA GLU A 94 -37.58 -29.59 -26.68
C GLU A 94 -36.84 -30.93 -26.72
N PHE A 95 -37.57 -32.03 -26.90
CA PHE A 95 -37.06 -33.40 -26.73
C PHE A 95 -35.88 -33.76 -27.65
N GLU A 96 -35.86 -33.24 -28.87
CA GLU A 96 -34.78 -33.50 -29.84
C GLU A 96 -33.46 -32.82 -29.41
N LYS A 97 -33.55 -31.60 -28.87
CA LYS A 97 -32.40 -30.87 -28.33
C LYS A 97 -31.90 -31.49 -27.03
N ALA A 98 -32.82 -31.94 -26.16
CA ALA A 98 -32.47 -32.69 -24.96
C ALA A 98 -31.75 -34.01 -25.28
N ALA A 99 -32.14 -34.71 -26.36
CA ALA A 99 -31.45 -35.91 -26.82
C ALA A 99 -30.01 -35.62 -27.28
N ASN A 100 -29.81 -34.56 -28.07
CA ASN A 100 -28.47 -34.13 -28.51
C ASN A 100 -27.57 -33.73 -27.33
N LEU A 101 -28.11 -33.01 -26.34
CA LEU A 101 -27.38 -32.60 -25.14
C LEU A 101 -27.04 -33.79 -24.23
N ARG A 102 -27.93 -34.80 -24.15
CA ARG A 102 -27.65 -36.06 -23.45
C ARG A 102 -26.48 -36.82 -24.08
N ASP A 103 -26.43 -36.87 -25.40
CA ASP A 103 -25.33 -37.53 -26.12
C ASP A 103 -24.03 -36.73 -25.99
N LYS A 104 -24.10 -35.38 -25.95
CA LYS A 104 -22.95 -34.51 -25.65
C LYS A 104 -22.43 -34.74 -24.22
N GLU A 105 -23.30 -34.74 -23.21
CA GLU A 105 -22.94 -35.03 -21.82
C GLU A 105 -22.24 -36.38 -21.72
N ARG A 106 -22.81 -37.44 -22.32
CA ARG A 106 -22.22 -38.77 -22.31
C ARG A 106 -20.83 -38.81 -22.95
N ARG A 107 -20.61 -38.10 -24.05
CA ARG A 107 -19.29 -37.98 -24.69
C ARG A 107 -18.28 -37.27 -23.78
N LEU A 108 -18.67 -36.16 -23.16
CA LEU A 108 -17.81 -35.41 -22.25
C LEU A 108 -17.47 -36.23 -20.99
N THR A 109 -18.45 -36.94 -20.42
CA THR A 109 -18.22 -37.82 -19.26
C THR A 109 -17.29 -38.99 -19.61
N ASN A 110 -17.45 -39.62 -20.78
CA ASN A 110 -16.55 -40.68 -21.22
C ASN A 110 -15.13 -40.15 -21.46
N LYS A 111 -15.00 -38.96 -22.07
CA LYS A 111 -13.69 -38.30 -22.28
C LYS A 111 -13.01 -37.93 -20.96
N LYS A 112 -13.76 -37.45 -19.97
CA LYS A 112 -13.27 -37.20 -18.60
C LYS A 112 -12.73 -38.51 -18.00
N ARG A 113 -13.51 -39.58 -18.05
CA ARG A 113 -13.10 -40.89 -17.52
C ARG A 113 -11.87 -41.47 -18.21
N GLU A 114 -11.78 -41.38 -19.54
CA GLU A 114 -10.60 -41.83 -20.29
C GLU A 114 -9.34 -41.04 -19.92
N LEU A 115 -9.47 -39.73 -19.71
CA LEU A 115 -8.36 -38.89 -19.25
C LEU A 115 -7.97 -39.22 -17.81
N GLU A 116 -8.94 -39.42 -16.91
CA GLU A 116 -8.71 -39.85 -15.52
C GLU A 116 -8.00 -41.21 -15.46
N GLU A 117 -8.45 -42.20 -16.23
CA GLU A 117 -7.81 -43.53 -16.32
C GLU A 117 -6.39 -43.44 -16.90
N GLN A 118 -6.16 -42.58 -17.90
CA GLN A 118 -4.82 -42.32 -18.44
C GLN A 118 -3.90 -41.60 -17.44
N TRP A 119 -4.46 -40.71 -16.62
CA TRP A 119 -3.71 -40.01 -15.59
C TRP A 119 -3.35 -40.93 -14.42
N GLU A 120 -4.30 -41.71 -13.91
CA GLU A 120 -4.05 -42.71 -12.87
C GLU A 120 -3.08 -43.81 -13.34
N ALA A 121 -3.16 -44.23 -14.61
CA ALA A 121 -2.20 -45.15 -15.21
C ALA A 121 -0.82 -44.52 -15.39
N GLY A 122 -0.76 -43.23 -15.74
CA GLY A 122 0.49 -42.45 -15.81
C GLY A 122 1.14 -42.19 -14.45
N GLU A 123 0.36 -42.13 -13.36
CA GLU A 123 0.87 -42.07 -11.98
C GLU A 123 1.44 -43.42 -11.51
N ALA A 124 0.92 -44.54 -12.02
CA ALA A 124 1.40 -45.88 -11.69
C ALA A 124 2.71 -46.25 -12.43
N GLU A 125 2.94 -45.70 -13.62
CA GLU A 125 4.18 -45.85 -14.39
C GLU A 125 5.16 -44.69 -14.15
N GLY A 126 5.68 -44.58 -12.92
CA GLY A 126 6.99 -43.97 -12.70
C GLY A 126 7.14 -42.46 -12.96
N GLN A 127 6.12 -41.65 -12.71
CA GLN A 127 6.34 -40.20 -12.57
C GLN A 127 7.33 -39.92 -11.43
N GLU A 128 8.30 -39.05 -11.71
CA GLU A 128 9.24 -38.51 -10.70
C GLU A 128 8.45 -38.02 -9.49
N ARG A 129 8.86 -38.43 -8.28
CA ARG A 129 8.24 -37.92 -7.06
C ARG A 129 8.34 -36.39 -7.10
N PRO A 130 7.24 -35.66 -6.89
CA PRO A 130 7.32 -34.21 -6.86
C PRO A 130 8.34 -33.80 -5.80
N ALA A 131 9.34 -33.02 -6.20
CA ALA A 131 10.41 -32.58 -5.32
C ALA A 131 10.10 -31.19 -4.73
N ILE A 132 10.59 -30.94 -3.52
CA ILE A 132 10.68 -29.60 -2.95
C ILE A 132 12.13 -29.13 -2.95
N GLY A 133 12.36 -27.92 -3.43
CA GLY A 133 13.65 -27.24 -3.45
C GLY A 133 13.66 -25.98 -2.59
N GLU A 134 14.62 -25.09 -2.84
CA GLU A 134 14.74 -23.79 -2.14
C GLU A 134 13.49 -22.90 -2.35
N GLU A 135 12.89 -22.93 -3.54
CA GLU A 135 11.73 -22.11 -3.91
C GLU A 135 10.50 -22.42 -3.05
N GLU A 136 10.15 -23.70 -2.89
CA GLU A 136 9.00 -24.08 -2.07
C GLU A 136 9.18 -23.70 -0.60
N ILE A 137 10.41 -23.78 -0.07
CA ILE A 137 10.71 -23.35 1.29
C ILE A 137 10.55 -21.83 1.42
N ALA A 138 11.11 -21.07 0.48
CA ALA A 138 10.98 -19.62 0.47
C ALA A 138 9.52 -19.18 0.40
N ASP A 139 8.68 -19.84 -0.41
CA ASP A 139 7.24 -19.59 -0.50
C ASP A 139 6.52 -19.76 0.85
N ILE A 140 6.84 -20.83 1.59
CA ILE A 140 6.23 -21.06 2.92
C ILE A 140 6.69 -19.99 3.90
N VAL A 141 7.99 -19.66 3.93
CA VAL A 141 8.49 -18.60 4.81
C VAL A 141 7.84 -17.27 4.44
N SER A 142 7.65 -16.98 3.16
CA SER A 142 6.92 -15.80 2.69
C SER A 142 5.48 -15.77 3.14
N MET A 143 4.80 -16.91 3.13
CA MET A 143 3.43 -17.02 3.60
C MET A 143 3.30 -16.80 5.11
N TRP A 144 4.23 -17.36 5.89
CA TRP A 144 4.19 -17.26 7.35
C TRP A 144 4.58 -15.87 7.84
N THR A 145 5.54 -15.25 7.16
CA THR A 145 6.10 -13.97 7.59
C THR A 145 5.43 -12.79 6.89
N GLY A 146 4.85 -12.99 5.69
CA GLY A 146 4.39 -11.93 4.80
C GLY A 146 5.48 -11.34 3.90
N ILE A 147 6.72 -11.87 3.93
CA ILE A 147 7.88 -11.27 3.24
C ILE A 147 8.41 -12.18 2.13
N PRO A 148 8.64 -11.68 0.90
CA PRO A 148 9.36 -12.41 -0.15
C PRO A 148 10.76 -12.81 0.31
N VAL A 149 11.05 -14.11 0.39
CA VAL A 149 12.33 -14.63 0.94
C VAL A 149 13.28 -15.12 -0.15
N PHE A 150 12.77 -15.35 -1.35
CA PHE A 150 13.58 -15.77 -2.48
C PHE A 150 14.45 -14.59 -2.98
N LYS A 151 15.50 -14.90 -3.76
CA LYS A 151 16.22 -13.87 -4.54
C LYS A 151 15.19 -12.94 -5.16
N LEU A 152 15.41 -11.63 -5.02
CA LEU A 152 14.61 -10.55 -5.62
C LEU A 152 13.97 -11.07 -6.91
N THR A 153 12.70 -11.46 -6.81
CA THR A 153 12.01 -12.03 -7.96
C THR A 153 12.02 -10.97 -9.06
N GLU A 154 11.89 -11.36 -10.32
CA GLU A 154 11.76 -10.35 -11.37
C GLU A 154 10.62 -9.38 -11.05
N ALA A 155 9.52 -9.89 -10.49
CA ALA A 155 8.40 -9.10 -9.98
C ALA A 155 8.78 -8.13 -8.85
N GLU A 156 9.53 -8.57 -7.84
CA GLU A 156 9.97 -7.71 -6.72
C GLU A 156 10.99 -6.67 -7.18
N THR A 157 11.90 -7.04 -8.09
CA THR A 157 12.86 -6.11 -8.70
C THR A 157 12.12 -5.02 -9.47
N GLN A 158 11.16 -5.39 -10.32
CA GLN A 158 10.33 -4.43 -11.05
C GLN A 158 9.52 -3.56 -10.10
N LYS A 159 8.98 -4.14 -9.02
CA LYS A 159 8.28 -3.39 -7.96
C LYS A 159 9.21 -2.33 -7.35
N LEU A 160 10.40 -2.71 -6.90
CA LEU A 160 11.37 -1.78 -6.30
C LEU A 160 11.91 -0.74 -7.30
N MET A 161 11.99 -1.06 -8.59
CA MET A 161 12.41 -0.13 -9.63
C MET A 161 11.37 0.97 -9.92
N ARG A 162 10.11 0.74 -9.55
CA ARG A 162 9.00 1.70 -9.64
C ARG A 162 8.64 2.29 -8.28
N MET A 163 9.50 2.12 -7.26
CA MET A 163 9.20 2.55 -5.89
C MET A 163 8.90 4.04 -5.84
N GLU A 164 9.72 4.88 -6.48
CA GLU A 164 9.54 6.33 -6.51
C GLU A 164 8.15 6.70 -7.04
N ASP A 165 7.73 6.12 -8.17
CA ASP A 165 6.43 6.38 -8.79
C ASP A 165 5.27 5.93 -7.90
N GLU A 166 5.38 4.76 -7.29
CA GLU A 166 4.36 4.20 -6.40
C GLU A 166 4.22 5.04 -5.12
N LEU A 167 5.33 5.49 -4.54
CA LEU A 167 5.31 6.39 -3.37
C LEU A 167 4.70 7.75 -3.73
N HIS A 168 4.97 8.29 -4.93
CA HIS A 168 4.42 9.56 -5.38
C HIS A 168 2.92 9.55 -5.67
N LYS A 169 2.27 8.38 -5.77
CA LYS A 169 0.81 8.31 -5.84
C LYS A 169 0.12 8.83 -4.57
N ARG A 170 0.82 8.80 -3.43
CA ARG A 170 0.33 9.25 -2.12
C ARG A 170 1.14 10.43 -1.56
N VAL A 171 2.46 10.42 -1.75
CA VAL A 171 3.35 11.46 -1.25
C VAL A 171 3.58 12.50 -2.34
N ILE A 172 2.88 13.64 -2.21
CA ILE A 172 3.01 14.76 -3.14
C ILE A 172 4.21 15.64 -2.77
N GLY A 173 4.98 16.02 -3.79
CA GLY A 173 6.22 16.77 -3.61
C GLY A 173 7.35 15.91 -3.04
N GLN A 174 8.33 16.55 -2.39
CA GLN A 174 9.39 15.84 -1.64
C GLN A 174 10.24 14.87 -2.48
N GLN A 175 10.42 15.14 -3.77
CA GLN A 175 11.14 14.27 -4.72
C GLN A 175 12.51 13.80 -4.20
N ALA A 176 13.31 14.73 -3.66
CA ALA A 176 14.64 14.43 -3.14
C ALA A 176 14.60 13.45 -1.97
N ALA A 177 13.59 13.54 -1.09
CA ALA A 177 13.42 12.62 0.03
C ALA A 177 13.05 11.22 -0.46
N VAL A 178 12.08 11.13 -1.38
CA VAL A 178 11.61 9.87 -1.98
C VAL A 178 12.74 9.15 -2.73
N GLU A 179 13.55 9.89 -3.49
CA GLU A 179 14.67 9.31 -4.23
C GLU A 179 15.77 8.75 -3.31
N VAL A 180 16.13 9.49 -2.24
CA VAL A 180 17.16 9.06 -1.29
C VAL A 180 16.74 7.78 -0.55
N ILE A 181 15.50 7.73 -0.04
CA ILE A 181 15.02 6.54 0.68
C ILE A 181 14.89 5.33 -0.25
N SER A 182 14.42 5.54 -1.49
CA SER A 182 14.28 4.47 -2.48
C SER A 182 15.62 3.88 -2.88
N LYS A 183 16.65 4.72 -3.06
CA LYS A 183 18.03 4.26 -3.29
C LYS A 183 18.56 3.45 -2.10
N ALA A 184 18.34 3.92 -0.87
CA ALA A 184 18.82 3.24 0.33
C ALA A 184 18.16 1.87 0.52
N ILE A 185 16.85 1.76 0.31
CA ILE A 185 16.12 0.49 0.38
C ILE A 185 16.58 -0.47 -0.71
N ARG A 186 16.75 0.00 -1.95
CA ARG A 186 17.30 -0.83 -3.05
C ARG A 186 18.69 -1.37 -2.73
N ARG A 187 19.59 -0.57 -2.13
CA ARG A 187 20.90 -1.06 -1.67
C ARG A 187 20.79 -2.18 -0.63
N SER A 188 19.86 -2.04 0.32
CA SER A 188 19.64 -3.07 1.34
C SER A 188 19.07 -4.35 0.73
N ARG A 189 18.07 -4.25 -0.15
CA ARG A 189 17.44 -5.39 -0.84
C ARG A 189 18.40 -6.10 -1.81
N ALA A 190 19.33 -5.37 -2.42
CA ALA A 190 20.39 -5.95 -3.24
C ALA A 190 21.51 -6.64 -2.43
N GLY A 191 21.40 -6.70 -1.10
CA GLY A 191 22.42 -7.32 -0.23
C GLY A 191 23.72 -6.53 -0.13
N LEU A 192 23.72 -5.25 -0.53
CA LEU A 192 24.91 -4.38 -0.50
C LEU A 192 25.10 -3.66 0.85
N LYS A 193 24.25 -3.98 1.83
CA LYS A 193 24.27 -3.40 3.18
C LYS A 193 24.71 -4.46 4.20
N ASP A 194 25.33 -4.00 5.29
CA ASP A 194 25.66 -4.85 6.44
C ASP A 194 24.41 -5.58 6.97
N PRO A 195 24.39 -6.93 6.99
CA PRO A 195 23.25 -7.72 7.45
C PRO A 195 22.98 -7.61 8.94
N LYS A 196 23.89 -7.03 9.73
CA LYS A 196 23.69 -6.82 11.17
C LYS A 196 22.90 -5.56 11.50
N ARG A 197 22.75 -4.64 10.55
CA ARG A 197 22.07 -3.35 10.79
C ARG A 197 20.62 -3.40 10.30
N PRO A 198 19.74 -2.50 10.78
CA PRO A 198 18.39 -2.35 10.24
C PRO A 198 18.40 -2.14 8.73
N THR A 199 17.30 -2.45 8.05
CA THR A 199 17.18 -2.32 6.59
C THR A 199 17.45 -0.89 6.12
N GLY A 200 17.00 0.10 6.88
CA GLY A 200 17.28 1.51 6.67
C GLY A 200 17.22 2.29 7.97
N SER A 201 18.07 3.30 8.15
CA SER A 201 17.98 4.26 9.26
C SER A 201 18.00 5.69 8.73
N PHE A 202 16.94 6.44 9.00
CA PHE A 202 16.70 7.74 8.40
C PHE A 202 16.29 8.80 9.42
N VAL A 203 16.72 10.03 9.21
CA VAL A 203 16.19 11.20 9.92
C VAL A 203 15.43 12.08 8.94
N PHE A 204 14.15 12.32 9.22
CA PHE A 204 13.26 13.18 8.44
C PHE A 204 13.18 14.55 9.11
N LEU A 205 13.73 15.56 8.43
CA LEU A 205 13.79 16.94 8.91
C LEU A 205 12.84 17.81 8.10
N GLY A 206 12.10 18.69 8.76
CA GLY A 206 11.25 19.64 8.07
C GLY A 206 10.19 20.26 8.98
N PRO A 207 9.40 21.22 8.48
CA PRO A 207 8.26 21.76 9.22
C PRO A 207 7.20 20.70 9.54
N SER A 208 6.21 21.10 10.33
CA SER A 208 5.05 20.25 10.60
C SER A 208 4.13 20.16 9.38
N GLY A 209 3.53 18.99 9.15
CA GLY A 209 2.49 18.82 8.12
C GLY A 209 2.96 18.80 6.66
N VAL A 210 4.25 18.58 6.40
CA VAL A 210 4.84 18.49 5.05
C VAL A 210 4.94 17.07 4.47
N GLY A 211 4.47 16.05 5.21
CA GLY A 211 4.42 14.66 4.71
C GLY A 211 5.42 13.66 5.31
N LYS A 212 6.20 14.03 6.34
CA LYS A 212 7.17 13.12 7.00
C LYS A 212 6.55 11.78 7.42
N THR A 213 5.45 11.83 8.17
CA THR A 213 4.71 10.65 8.64
C THR A 213 4.00 9.92 7.50
N GLU A 214 3.55 10.65 6.47
CA GLU A 214 2.87 10.05 5.32
C GLU A 214 3.82 9.21 4.48
N LEU A 215 5.07 9.68 4.30
CA LEU A 215 6.10 8.87 3.63
C LEU A 215 6.40 7.58 4.40
N ALA A 216 6.49 7.64 5.73
CA ALA A 216 6.71 6.44 6.55
C ALA A 216 5.56 5.42 6.43
N ARG A 217 4.31 5.90 6.45
CA ARG A 217 3.10 5.09 6.27
C ARG A 217 3.05 4.46 4.87
N THR A 218 3.30 5.26 3.84
CA THR A 218 3.30 4.80 2.45
C THR A 218 4.40 3.75 2.21
N LEU A 219 5.56 3.91 2.85
CA LEU A 219 6.63 2.92 2.81
C LEU A 219 6.23 1.60 3.48
N ALA A 220 5.49 1.65 4.60
CA ALA A 220 5.01 0.45 5.28
C ALA A 220 4.04 -0.34 4.38
N GLU A 221 3.07 0.34 3.78
CA GLU A 221 2.14 -0.27 2.82
C GLU A 221 2.87 -0.81 1.58
N PHE A 222 3.77 -0.02 0.99
CA PHE A 222 4.47 -0.42 -0.22
C PHE A 222 5.34 -1.67 -0.01
N LEU A 223 6.10 -1.71 1.08
CA LEU A 223 7.07 -2.78 1.34
C LEU A 223 6.44 -4.01 1.99
N PHE A 224 5.50 -3.82 2.90
CA PHE A 224 4.94 -4.89 3.73
C PHE A 224 3.47 -5.20 3.42
N GLY A 225 2.85 -4.45 2.50
CA GLY A 225 1.45 -4.66 2.08
C GLY A 225 0.41 -4.16 3.08
N ASP A 226 0.84 -3.57 4.19
CA ASP A 226 -0.02 -3.17 5.31
C ASP A 226 0.48 -1.85 5.93
N GLU A 227 -0.41 -0.87 6.06
CA GLU A 227 -0.10 0.37 6.79
C GLU A 227 0.17 0.13 8.28
N ASP A 228 -0.47 -0.90 8.87
CA ASP A 228 -0.30 -1.27 10.28
C ASP A 228 1.03 -1.98 10.55
N ALA A 229 1.84 -2.21 9.50
CA ALA A 229 3.26 -2.53 9.64
C ALA A 229 4.10 -1.31 10.07
N MET A 230 3.50 -0.12 10.21
CA MET A 230 4.15 1.04 10.83
C MET A 230 3.94 1.03 12.35
N ILE A 231 5.04 0.89 13.10
CA ILE A 231 5.05 1.05 14.56
C ILE A 231 5.43 2.51 14.85
N ARG A 232 4.50 3.28 15.41
CA ARG A 232 4.74 4.69 15.76
C ARG A 232 4.94 4.84 17.27
N ILE A 233 6.00 5.55 17.65
CA ILE A 233 6.30 5.93 19.04
C ILE A 233 6.57 7.43 19.09
N ASP A 234 5.82 8.14 19.93
CA ASP A 234 6.01 9.58 20.16
C ASP A 234 7.09 9.80 21.22
N MET A 235 8.20 10.45 20.85
CA MET A 235 9.32 10.69 21.74
C MET A 235 9.05 11.77 22.79
N SER A 236 8.00 12.57 22.62
CA SER A 236 7.52 13.49 23.66
C SER A 236 7.01 12.75 24.91
N GLU A 237 6.59 11.48 24.79
CA GLU A 237 6.25 10.66 25.95
C GLU A 237 7.47 10.18 26.75
N TYR A 238 8.68 10.30 26.20
CA TYR A 238 9.93 9.79 26.75
C TYR A 238 10.92 10.90 27.09
N MET A 239 10.42 12.10 27.39
CA MET A 239 11.23 13.24 27.85
C MET A 239 11.88 12.99 29.22
N GLU A 240 11.21 12.21 30.08
CA GLU A 240 11.67 11.91 31.42
C GLU A 240 12.44 10.59 31.49
N LYS A 241 13.47 10.53 32.34
CA LYS A 241 14.31 9.34 32.52
C LYS A 241 13.51 8.09 32.89
N HIS A 242 12.49 8.22 33.73
CA HIS A 242 11.67 7.08 34.16
C HIS A 242 10.75 6.56 33.05
N ALA A 243 10.39 7.38 32.06
CA ALA A 243 9.59 6.94 30.94
C ALA A 243 10.39 6.04 29.98
N VAL A 244 11.71 6.21 29.91
CA VAL A 244 12.60 5.43 29.03
C VAL A 244 12.50 3.92 29.27
N SER A 245 12.31 3.50 30.54
CA SER A 245 12.13 2.09 30.84
C SER A 245 10.86 1.50 30.21
N ARG A 246 9.84 2.31 29.87
CA ARG A 246 8.66 1.80 29.15
C ARG A 246 8.99 1.29 27.74
N LEU A 247 10.08 1.75 27.10
CA LEU A 247 10.50 1.26 25.78
C LEU A 247 11.00 -0.19 25.82
N VAL A 248 11.80 -0.52 26.85
CA VAL A 248 12.51 -1.79 26.98
C VAL A 248 11.97 -2.71 28.07
N GLY A 249 11.06 -2.22 28.89
CA GLY A 249 10.53 -2.90 30.08
C GLY A 249 11.15 -2.38 31.38
N SER A 250 10.36 -2.45 32.45
CA SER A 250 10.85 -2.11 33.80
C SER A 250 11.92 -3.13 34.25
N PRO A 251 12.95 -2.72 35.02
CA PRO A 251 13.91 -3.66 35.60
C PRO A 251 13.27 -4.61 36.63
N PRO A 252 13.90 -5.75 36.95
CA PRO A 252 13.44 -6.63 38.03
C PRO A 252 13.21 -5.86 39.34
N GLY A 253 12.02 -6.02 39.93
CA GLY A 253 11.65 -5.39 41.21
C GLY A 253 10.87 -4.07 41.09
N TYR A 254 10.55 -3.60 39.89
CA TYR A 254 9.68 -2.43 39.66
C TYR A 254 8.28 -2.84 39.18
N ILE A 255 7.28 -1.99 39.39
CA ILE A 255 5.91 -2.18 38.87
C ILE A 255 5.97 -2.23 37.33
N GLY A 256 5.28 -3.20 36.72
CA GLY A 256 5.32 -3.42 35.27
C GLY A 256 6.51 -4.24 34.79
N TYR A 257 7.24 -4.93 35.68
CA TYR A 257 8.31 -5.87 35.29
C TYR A 257 7.82 -6.99 34.37
N ASP A 258 6.60 -7.48 34.61
CA ASP A 258 5.99 -8.54 33.79
C ASP A 258 5.46 -8.03 32.44
N GLU A 259 5.33 -6.70 32.28
CA GLU A 259 4.98 -6.07 31.01
C GLU A 259 6.26 -5.86 30.19
N GLY A 260 6.35 -6.52 29.03
CA GLY A 260 7.45 -6.29 28.10
C GLY A 260 7.48 -4.83 27.62
N GLY A 261 8.65 -4.37 27.17
CA GLY A 261 8.81 -3.01 26.67
C GLY A 261 7.91 -2.73 25.46
N GLN A 262 7.36 -1.52 25.39
CA GLN A 262 6.48 -1.10 24.31
C GLN A 262 7.16 -1.21 22.93
N LEU A 263 8.43 -0.87 22.84
CA LEU A 263 9.21 -0.97 21.61
C LEU A 263 9.59 -2.43 21.33
N THR A 264 10.14 -3.11 22.35
CA THR A 264 10.64 -4.49 22.19
C THR A 264 9.52 -5.47 21.87
N GLU A 265 8.36 -5.38 22.51
CA GLU A 265 7.20 -6.23 22.21
C GLU A 265 6.57 -5.93 20.85
N ALA A 266 6.45 -4.66 20.47
CA ALA A 266 5.88 -4.29 19.18
C ALA A 266 6.71 -4.83 18.01
N VAL A 267 8.04 -4.67 18.08
CA VAL A 267 8.96 -5.17 17.05
C VAL A 267 9.10 -6.69 17.12
N ARG A 268 9.08 -7.30 18.30
CA ARG A 268 9.06 -8.77 18.43
C ARG A 268 7.84 -9.40 17.73
N ARG A 269 6.67 -8.74 17.80
CA ARG A 269 5.44 -9.20 17.12
C ARG A 269 5.47 -8.92 15.62
N LYS A 270 6.05 -7.79 15.21
CA LYS A 270 6.17 -7.36 13.81
C LYS A 270 7.61 -6.93 13.50
N PRO A 271 8.55 -7.87 13.28
CA PRO A 271 9.96 -7.54 13.06
C PRO A 271 10.20 -6.83 11.72
N TYR A 272 9.28 -7.01 10.77
CA TYR A 272 9.23 -6.36 9.48
C TYR A 272 8.30 -5.17 9.55
N CYS A 273 8.86 -4.04 9.94
CA CYS A 273 8.07 -2.85 10.21
C CYS A 273 8.81 -1.58 9.80
N VAL A 274 8.03 -0.52 9.62
CA VAL A 274 8.55 0.85 9.66
C VAL A 274 8.43 1.34 11.09
N LEU A 275 9.56 1.45 11.80
CA LEU A 275 9.61 2.02 13.14
C LEU A 275 9.73 3.54 13.03
N LEU A 276 8.64 4.25 13.32
CA LEU A 276 8.59 5.71 13.30
C LEU A 276 8.74 6.28 14.72
N LEU A 277 9.86 6.93 14.98
CA LEU A 277 10.15 7.68 16.20
C LEU A 277 9.88 9.16 15.95
N ASP A 278 8.73 9.64 16.40
CA ASP A 278 8.26 11.01 16.13
C ASP A 278 8.87 12.00 17.13
N GLU A 279 9.25 13.20 16.68
CA GLU A 279 9.80 14.29 17.52
C GLU A 279 11.05 13.88 18.34
N ILE A 280 12.02 13.22 17.69
CA ILE A 280 13.19 12.64 18.37
C ILE A 280 14.02 13.64 19.19
N GLU A 281 13.97 14.93 18.87
CA GLU A 281 14.62 15.99 19.65
C GLU A 281 14.07 16.17 21.08
N LYS A 282 12.87 15.65 21.36
CA LYS A 282 12.23 15.73 22.68
C LYS A 282 12.66 14.57 23.59
N ALA A 283 13.18 13.49 23.03
CA ALA A 283 13.56 12.30 23.80
C ALA A 283 14.61 12.61 24.87
N HIS A 284 14.52 11.90 26.01
CA HIS A 284 15.59 11.89 27.00
C HIS A 284 16.89 11.33 26.40
N PRO A 285 18.08 11.82 26.78
CA PRO A 285 19.38 11.33 26.30
C PRO A 285 19.58 9.80 26.38
N ASP A 286 18.99 9.15 27.39
CA ASP A 286 19.09 7.69 27.56
C ASP A 286 18.39 6.88 26.45
N VAL A 287 17.41 7.47 25.76
CA VAL A 287 16.76 6.85 24.58
C VAL A 287 17.79 6.63 23.47
N PHE A 288 18.72 7.57 23.26
CA PHE A 288 19.72 7.45 22.20
C PHE A 288 20.69 6.29 22.43
N ASN A 289 20.94 5.89 23.68
CA ASN A 289 21.75 4.71 23.97
C ASN A 289 21.07 3.42 23.49
N ILE A 290 19.74 3.34 23.65
CA ILE A 290 18.92 2.25 23.13
C ILE A 290 18.95 2.26 21.59
N LEU A 291 18.78 3.44 20.99
CA LEU A 291 18.83 3.57 19.52
C LEU A 291 20.19 3.22 18.94
N LEU A 292 21.30 3.56 19.60
CA LEU A 292 22.63 3.16 19.15
C LEU A 292 22.75 1.64 19.04
N GLN A 293 22.27 0.88 20.03
CA GLN A 293 22.26 -0.59 19.96
C GLN A 293 21.45 -1.11 18.78
N ILE A 294 20.26 -0.54 18.55
CA ILE A 294 19.41 -0.90 17.40
C ILE A 294 20.14 -0.59 16.07
N LEU A 295 20.77 0.58 15.95
CA LEU A 295 21.37 1.04 14.70
C LEU A 295 22.73 0.38 14.39
N GLU A 296 23.44 -0.11 15.41
CA GLU A 296 24.73 -0.78 15.29
C GLU A 296 24.59 -2.30 15.14
N ASP A 297 23.88 -2.94 16.07
CA ASP A 297 23.81 -4.40 16.16
C ASP A 297 22.51 -4.98 15.61
N GLY A 298 21.55 -4.12 15.24
CA GLY A 298 20.24 -4.54 14.75
C GLY A 298 19.48 -5.36 15.77
N ARG A 299 19.83 -5.24 17.05
CA ARG A 299 19.28 -6.05 18.14
C ARG A 299 19.13 -5.20 19.39
N LEU A 300 18.13 -5.52 20.19
CA LEU A 300 17.92 -4.90 21.49
C LEU A 300 17.51 -5.96 22.49
N THR A 301 18.18 -5.99 23.64
CA THR A 301 17.81 -6.89 24.74
C THR A 301 16.94 -6.13 25.73
N ASP A 302 15.77 -6.67 26.02
CA ASP A 302 14.81 -6.10 26.96
C ASP A 302 15.22 -6.33 28.42
N SER A 303 14.47 -5.75 29.36
CA SER A 303 14.76 -5.90 30.80
C SER A 303 14.59 -7.32 31.35
N GLN A 304 13.93 -8.21 30.59
CA GLN A 304 13.75 -9.63 30.91
C GLN A 304 14.84 -10.51 30.28
N GLY A 305 15.79 -9.92 29.55
CA GLY A 305 16.88 -10.64 28.89
C GLY A 305 16.49 -11.24 27.53
N ARG A 306 15.33 -10.88 26.98
CA ARG A 306 14.89 -11.32 25.64
C ARG A 306 15.49 -10.41 24.59
N THR A 307 16.17 -10.99 23.61
CA THR A 307 16.74 -10.23 22.48
C THR A 307 15.73 -10.14 21.34
N VAL A 308 15.45 -8.91 20.91
CA VAL A 308 14.57 -8.57 19.80
C VAL A 308 15.39 -8.15 18.58
N ASP A 309 14.97 -8.60 17.40
CA ASP A 309 15.66 -8.37 16.13
C ASP A 309 15.05 -7.17 15.38
N PHE A 310 15.90 -6.22 14.99
CA PHE A 310 15.59 -5.00 14.25
C PHE A 310 16.24 -4.98 12.86
N ARG A 311 16.97 -6.02 12.46
CA ARG A 311 17.67 -6.08 11.16
C ARG A 311 16.73 -5.88 9.97
N HIS A 312 15.47 -6.28 10.13
CA HIS A 312 14.43 -6.17 9.12
C HIS A 312 13.56 -4.90 9.23
N ALA A 313 13.78 -4.09 10.27
CA ALA A 313 13.05 -2.86 10.47
C ALA A 313 13.65 -1.71 9.64
N ILE A 314 12.78 -0.78 9.24
CA ILE A 314 13.19 0.53 8.72
C ILE A 314 12.97 1.54 9.83
N VAL A 315 14.05 2.10 10.36
CA VAL A 315 14.01 3.06 11.47
C VAL A 315 13.94 4.47 10.89
N ILE A 316 12.84 5.16 11.14
CA ILE A 316 12.62 6.54 10.72
C ILE A 316 12.46 7.40 11.96
N MET A 317 13.24 8.47 12.05
CA MET A 317 13.15 9.45 13.12
C MET A 317 12.69 10.78 12.54
N THR A 318 11.61 11.36 13.03
CA THR A 318 11.19 12.69 12.57
C THR A 318 11.73 13.75 13.52
N SER A 319 12.04 14.92 12.97
CA SER A 319 12.34 16.09 13.78
C SER A 319 11.87 17.37 13.11
N ASN A 320 11.54 18.35 13.94
CA ASN A 320 11.25 19.72 13.50
C ASN A 320 12.48 20.64 13.59
N ILE A 321 13.66 20.09 13.93
CA ILE A 321 14.93 20.85 13.94
C ILE A 321 15.20 21.45 12.56
N GLY A 322 15.62 22.72 12.54
CA GLY A 322 15.91 23.44 11.30
C GLY A 322 14.67 23.90 10.53
N ALA A 323 13.45 23.67 11.03
CA ALA A 323 12.23 24.10 10.36
C ALA A 323 12.19 25.62 10.10
N SER A 324 12.74 26.44 11.00
CA SER A 324 12.82 27.90 10.81
C SER A 324 13.77 28.31 9.68
N GLU A 325 14.89 27.60 9.52
CA GLU A 325 15.87 27.85 8.44
C GLU A 325 15.30 27.39 7.09
N ILE A 326 14.61 26.25 7.07
CA ILE A 326 13.86 25.79 5.89
C ILE A 326 12.76 26.81 5.55
N ALA A 327 12.09 27.39 6.56
CA ALA A 327 11.00 28.33 6.37
C ALA A 327 11.42 29.71 5.89
N ARG A 328 12.65 30.16 6.20
CA ARG A 328 13.21 31.47 5.82
C ARG A 328 13.74 31.53 4.39
N ASN A 329 13.83 30.39 3.70
CA ASN A 329 14.31 30.33 2.32
C ASN A 329 13.29 30.80 1.26
N THR A 330 12.18 31.42 1.67
CA THR A 330 11.36 32.28 0.80
C THR A 330 11.84 33.72 0.99
N PRO A 331 12.46 34.37 -0.01
CA PRO A 331 13.01 35.72 0.19
C PRO A 331 11.88 36.71 0.53
N LEU A 332 11.97 37.35 1.69
CA LEU A 332 11.28 38.61 1.95
C LEU A 332 12.09 39.74 1.30
N GLY A 333 11.77 40.13 0.07
CA GLY A 333 12.42 41.27 -0.57
C GLY A 333 12.16 41.38 -2.07
N PHE A 334 11.92 42.62 -2.53
CA PHE A 334 11.55 43.01 -3.88
C PHE A 334 12.46 42.43 -4.99
N ALA A 335 11.83 41.90 -6.03
CA ALA A 335 12.39 41.62 -7.36
C ALA A 335 13.63 40.71 -7.40
N VAL A 336 13.41 39.39 -7.28
CA VAL A 336 14.32 38.41 -7.89
C VAL A 336 13.44 37.43 -8.67
N THR A 337 13.67 37.36 -9.97
CA THR A 337 13.10 36.37 -10.89
C THR A 337 13.33 34.95 -10.36
N GLU A 338 12.36 34.06 -10.60
CA GLU A 338 12.26 32.70 -10.04
C GLU A 338 13.47 31.77 -10.29
N ASP A 339 14.45 32.19 -11.12
CA ASP A 339 15.63 31.40 -11.48
C ASP A 339 16.94 31.81 -10.75
N GLU A 340 16.95 32.81 -9.87
CA GLU A 340 18.19 33.38 -9.30
C GLU A 340 18.32 33.37 -7.76
N THR A 341 17.62 32.47 -7.06
CA THR A 341 17.89 32.22 -5.62
C THR A 341 18.81 31.01 -5.45
N GLY A 342 20.10 31.20 -5.74
CA GLY A 342 21.17 30.19 -5.73
C GLY A 342 21.54 29.60 -4.36
N ILE A 343 20.57 29.09 -3.60
CA ILE A 343 20.82 28.18 -2.48
C ILE A 343 20.44 26.79 -2.98
N THR A 344 21.45 25.98 -3.27
CA THR A 344 21.23 24.60 -3.72
C THR A 344 20.65 23.75 -2.59
N TYR A 345 20.00 22.63 -2.93
CA TYR A 345 19.55 21.65 -1.94
C TYR A 345 20.69 21.22 -1.01
N ASP A 346 21.92 21.15 -1.53
CA ASP A 346 23.12 20.81 -0.77
C ASP A 346 23.50 21.89 0.25
N ASP A 347 23.35 23.18 -0.08
CA ASP A 347 23.58 24.28 0.86
C ASP A 347 22.56 24.25 2.01
N MET A 348 21.29 23.96 1.69
CA MET A 348 20.24 23.81 2.68
C MET A 348 20.52 22.61 3.60
N LYS A 349 20.87 21.46 3.02
CA LYS A 349 21.25 20.26 3.75
C LYS A 349 22.45 20.53 4.67
N ALA A 350 23.47 21.24 4.20
CA ALA A 350 24.65 21.58 4.99
C ALA A 350 24.31 22.44 6.22
N ARG A 351 23.46 23.46 6.06
CA ARG A 351 22.98 24.30 7.18
C ARG A 351 22.20 23.50 8.20
N ILE A 352 21.27 22.67 7.73
CA ILE A 352 20.44 21.82 8.60
C ILE A 352 21.30 20.79 9.34
N MET A 353 22.28 20.19 8.68
CA MET A 353 23.25 19.29 9.32
C MET A 353 24.06 20.01 10.42
N GLY A 354 24.31 21.31 10.27
CA GLY A 354 24.91 22.14 11.31
C GLY A 354 24.04 22.23 12.57
N GLU A 355 22.73 22.44 12.42
CA GLU A 355 21.79 22.44 13.54
C GLU A 355 21.65 21.05 14.17
N LEU A 356 21.63 20.00 13.34
CA LEU A 356 21.51 18.62 13.79
C LEU A 356 22.68 18.23 14.71
N LYS A 357 23.91 18.64 14.37
CA LYS A 357 25.13 18.39 15.17
C LYS A 357 25.15 19.12 16.52
N LYS A 358 24.32 20.14 16.72
CA LYS A 358 24.20 20.82 18.03
C LYS A 358 23.36 20.02 19.02
N VAL A 359 22.39 19.26 18.50
CA VAL A 359 21.44 18.49 19.32
C VAL A 359 21.90 17.04 19.48
N PHE A 360 22.34 16.41 18.39
CA PHE A 360 22.73 15.01 18.38
C PHE A 360 24.24 14.85 18.37
N ARG A 361 24.72 13.86 19.13
CA ARG A 361 26.15 13.52 19.18
C ARG A 361 26.59 12.93 17.83
N PRO A 362 27.86 13.16 17.40
CA PRO A 362 28.38 12.61 16.15
C PRO A 362 28.27 11.09 16.04
N GLU A 363 28.42 10.38 17.16
CA GLU A 363 28.28 8.92 17.24
C GLU A 363 26.93 8.46 16.68
N PHE A 364 25.83 9.08 17.12
CA PHE A 364 24.49 8.77 16.64
C PHE A 364 24.32 9.10 15.15
N LEU A 365 24.79 10.27 14.72
CA LEU A 365 24.69 10.70 13.31
C LEU A 365 25.44 9.77 12.35
N ASN A 366 26.56 9.21 12.79
CA ASN A 366 27.34 8.26 11.99
C ASN A 366 26.67 6.88 11.85
N ARG A 367 25.61 6.59 12.62
CA ARG A 367 24.82 5.33 12.52
C ARG A 367 23.53 5.49 11.71
N ILE A 368 23.24 6.71 11.26
CA ILE A 368 22.13 7.00 10.35
C ILE A 368 22.63 6.82 8.92
N ASP A 369 21.86 6.14 8.07
CA ASP A 369 22.23 5.96 6.67
C ASP A 369 22.13 7.27 5.90
N ASP A 370 21.01 8.00 6.07
CA ASP A 370 20.77 9.26 5.38
C ASP A 370 19.85 10.20 6.18
N VAL A 371 20.04 11.50 5.96
CA VAL A 371 19.18 12.57 6.50
C VAL A 371 18.40 13.19 5.33
N LEU A 372 17.07 13.15 5.44
CA LEU A 372 16.14 13.59 4.42
C LEU A 372 15.52 14.92 4.83
N VAL A 373 15.61 15.91 3.94
CA VAL A 373 15.07 17.26 4.18
C VAL A 373 13.77 17.43 3.41
N PHE A 374 12.70 17.70 4.15
CA PHE A 374 11.37 18.00 3.63
C PHE A 374 11.16 19.51 3.54
N HIS A 375 10.73 19.96 2.37
CA HIS A 375 10.44 21.37 2.12
C HIS A 375 8.96 21.70 2.37
N LYS A 376 8.65 23.00 2.43
CA LYS A 376 7.26 23.48 2.50
C LYS A 376 6.53 23.12 1.22
N LEU A 377 5.28 22.69 1.38
CA LEU A 377 4.41 22.40 0.25
C LEU A 377 4.06 23.67 -0.51
N GLN A 378 4.14 23.61 -1.82
CA GLN A 378 3.70 24.65 -2.73
C GLN A 378 2.18 24.60 -2.93
N ARG A 379 1.61 25.70 -3.42
CA ARG A 379 0.16 25.82 -3.60
C ARG A 379 -0.42 24.72 -4.51
N ASP A 380 0.26 24.41 -5.61
CA ASP A 380 -0.16 23.38 -6.56
C ASP A 380 -0.03 21.96 -6.00
N GLU A 381 0.98 21.72 -5.16
CA GLU A 381 1.11 20.46 -4.42
C GLU A 381 -0.07 20.26 -3.48
N ILE A 382 -0.52 21.33 -2.81
CA ILE A 382 -1.68 21.27 -1.91
C ILE A 382 -2.97 21.01 -2.69
N LYS A 383 -3.16 21.62 -3.86
CA LYS A 383 -4.29 21.30 -4.75
C LYS A 383 -4.32 19.80 -5.09
N THR A 384 -3.15 19.22 -5.38
CA THR A 384 -3.03 17.79 -5.64
C THR A 384 -3.37 16.94 -4.40
N ILE A 385 -2.95 17.38 -3.21
CA ILE A 385 -3.32 16.71 -1.95
C ILE A 385 -4.83 16.78 -1.69
N VAL A 386 -5.49 17.89 -2.02
CA VAL A 386 -6.95 18.01 -1.95
C VAL A 386 -7.60 16.90 -2.80
N GLU A 387 -7.17 16.74 -4.04
CA GLU A 387 -7.68 15.69 -4.94
C GLU A 387 -7.52 14.28 -4.36
N LEU A 388 -6.38 14.01 -3.71
CA LEU A 388 -6.14 12.73 -3.04
C LEU A 388 -7.13 12.50 -1.88
N LEU A 389 -7.33 13.50 -1.02
CA LEU A 389 -8.21 13.38 0.15
C LEU A 389 -9.68 13.24 -0.24
N LEU A 390 -10.08 13.82 -1.37
CA LEU A 390 -11.45 13.72 -1.90
C LEU A 390 -11.79 12.33 -2.47
N ARG A 391 -10.81 11.45 -2.74
CA ARG A 391 -11.07 10.10 -3.29
C ARG A 391 -12.05 9.30 -2.45
N ARG A 392 -11.90 9.33 -1.12
CA ARG A 392 -12.81 8.61 -0.21
C ARG A 392 -14.25 9.13 -0.28
N ILE A 393 -14.43 10.43 -0.46
CA ILE A 393 -15.76 11.06 -0.59
C ILE A 393 -16.35 10.66 -1.95
N ARG A 394 -15.55 10.69 -3.02
CA ARG A 394 -15.94 10.22 -4.35
C ARG A 394 -16.37 8.76 -4.36
N GLU A 395 -15.64 7.88 -3.68
CA GLU A 395 -15.99 6.46 -3.53
C GLU A 395 -17.34 6.30 -2.81
N SER A 396 -17.52 6.99 -1.68
CA SER A 396 -18.79 6.99 -0.93
C SER A 396 -19.99 7.50 -1.75
N LEU A 397 -19.76 8.47 -2.64
CA LEU A 397 -20.80 8.98 -3.54
C LEU A 397 -21.06 8.05 -4.73
N ALA A 398 -20.03 7.39 -5.24
CA ALA A 398 -20.17 6.42 -6.33
C ALA A 398 -21.05 5.22 -5.95
N GLU A 399 -21.03 4.79 -4.67
CA GLU A 399 -21.96 3.79 -4.14
C GLU A 399 -23.44 4.20 -4.26
N ARG A 400 -23.70 5.51 -4.40
CA ARG A 400 -25.04 6.09 -4.61
C ARG A 400 -25.27 6.50 -6.06
N GLU A 401 -24.42 6.03 -6.97
CA GLU A 401 -24.42 6.39 -8.40
C GLU A 401 -24.23 7.91 -8.63
N LEU A 402 -23.49 8.59 -7.76
CA LEU A 402 -23.19 10.01 -7.88
C LEU A 402 -21.71 10.24 -8.15
N GLN A 403 -21.41 11.30 -8.91
CA GLN A 403 -20.06 11.78 -9.15
C GLN A 403 -19.83 13.11 -8.42
N LEU A 404 -18.57 13.39 -8.06
CA LEU A 404 -18.18 14.65 -7.42
C LEU A 404 -17.06 15.32 -8.19
N GLU A 405 -17.33 16.51 -8.71
CA GLU A 405 -16.39 17.36 -9.39
C GLU A 405 -16.24 18.70 -8.65
N LEU A 406 -15.01 19.17 -8.50
CA LEU A 406 -14.72 20.48 -7.92
C LEU A 406 -14.18 21.40 -9.01
N THR A 407 -14.72 22.61 -9.06
CA THR A 407 -14.14 23.71 -9.85
C THR A 407 -12.78 24.13 -9.31
N GLU A 408 -11.95 24.77 -10.13
CA GLU A 408 -10.66 25.30 -9.67
C GLU A 408 -10.81 26.33 -8.54
N ASP A 409 -11.84 27.18 -8.60
CA ASP A 409 -12.11 28.17 -7.55
C ASP A 409 -12.47 27.52 -6.21
N ALA A 410 -13.20 26.40 -6.24
CA ALA A 410 -13.51 25.63 -5.03
C ALA A 410 -12.24 24.98 -4.44
N LYS A 411 -11.33 24.48 -5.29
CA LYS A 411 -10.02 23.97 -4.83
C LYS A 411 -9.19 25.10 -4.23
N ASP A 412 -9.20 26.28 -4.85
CA ASP A 412 -8.49 27.45 -4.34
C ASP A 412 -9.03 27.90 -2.97
N LEU A 413 -10.35 27.86 -2.77
CA LEU A 413 -10.96 28.08 -1.46
C LEU A 413 -10.45 27.06 -0.41
N LEU A 414 -10.37 25.77 -0.77
CA LEU A 414 -9.86 24.74 0.12
C LEU A 414 -8.39 24.93 0.46
N VAL A 415 -7.57 25.41 -0.49
CA VAL A 415 -6.17 25.75 -0.21
C VAL A 415 -6.11 26.97 0.72
N GLU A 416 -6.87 28.05 0.45
CA GLU A 416 -6.92 29.25 1.29
C GLU A 416 -7.31 28.95 2.74
N LYS A 417 -8.25 28.01 2.96
CA LYS A 417 -8.76 27.66 4.30
C LYS A 417 -8.03 26.49 4.96
N GLY A 418 -7.43 25.61 4.16
CA GLY A 418 -6.84 24.35 4.59
C GLY A 418 -5.32 24.33 4.65
N TRP A 419 -4.65 25.39 4.17
CA TRP A 419 -3.20 25.53 4.22
C TRP A 419 -2.76 26.59 5.22
N ASP A 420 -1.82 26.22 6.08
CA ASP A 420 -1.13 27.14 6.96
C ASP A 420 0.39 26.96 6.78
N PRO A 421 1.18 28.01 6.49
CA PRO A 421 2.63 27.90 6.32
C PRO A 421 3.40 27.32 7.51
N SER A 422 2.84 27.36 8.72
CA SER A 422 3.40 26.81 9.96
C SER A 422 2.96 25.37 10.24
N MET A 423 1.75 24.98 9.83
CA MET A 423 1.17 23.65 10.08
C MET A 423 1.10 22.75 8.83
N GLY A 424 1.52 23.25 7.66
CA GLY A 424 1.47 22.54 6.39
C GLY A 424 0.03 22.20 5.98
N ALA A 425 -0.16 21.00 5.44
CA ALA A 425 -1.46 20.50 4.99
C ALA A 425 -2.33 19.90 6.13
N ARG A 426 -1.91 20.01 7.41
CA ARG A 426 -2.68 19.44 8.54
C ARG A 426 -4.13 19.96 8.63
N PRO A 427 -4.41 21.26 8.44
CA PRO A 427 -5.79 21.78 8.51
C PRO A 427 -6.69 21.32 7.36
N LEU A 428 -6.10 20.81 6.27
CA LEU A 428 -6.80 20.53 5.02
C LEU A 428 -7.94 19.52 5.20
N ARG A 429 -7.76 18.49 6.01
CA ARG A 429 -8.83 17.51 6.30
C ARG A 429 -10.04 18.18 6.96
N ARG A 430 -9.81 19.12 7.88
CA ARG A 430 -10.87 19.87 8.54
C ARG A 430 -11.56 20.84 7.56
N ALA A 431 -10.80 21.46 6.67
CA ALA A 431 -11.35 22.30 5.61
C ALA A 431 -12.24 21.48 4.67
N ILE A 432 -11.78 20.33 4.20
CA ILE A 432 -12.58 19.42 3.36
C ILE A 432 -13.84 18.96 4.10
N GLN A 433 -13.74 18.59 5.37
CA GLN A 433 -14.92 18.21 6.15
C GLN A 433 -15.95 19.35 6.21
N ARG A 434 -15.52 20.54 6.64
CA ARG A 434 -16.41 21.70 6.84
C ARG A 434 -17.01 22.24 5.55
N TYR A 435 -16.20 22.33 4.49
CA TYR A 435 -16.61 22.99 3.25
C TYR A 435 -17.09 22.02 2.18
N ILE A 436 -16.84 20.71 2.29
CA ILE A 436 -17.26 19.72 1.30
C ILE A 436 -18.16 18.67 1.93
N GLU A 437 -17.70 17.93 2.95
CA GLU A 437 -18.47 16.81 3.51
C GLU A 437 -19.76 17.26 4.18
N ASP A 438 -19.71 18.28 5.05
CA ASP A 438 -20.88 18.75 5.80
C ASP A 438 -21.98 19.29 4.85
N PRO A 439 -21.68 20.20 3.89
CA PRO A 439 -22.68 20.67 2.94
C PRO A 439 -23.21 19.57 2.03
N LEU A 440 -22.35 18.63 1.62
CA LEU A 440 -22.73 17.54 0.73
C LEU A 440 -23.63 16.51 1.44
N ALA A 441 -23.42 16.28 2.74
CA ALA A 441 -24.30 15.45 3.54
C ALA A 441 -25.72 16.04 3.62
N ASP A 442 -25.83 17.34 3.91
CA ASP A 442 -27.12 18.05 3.92
C ASP A 442 -27.79 18.05 2.54
N PHE A 443 -27.00 18.25 1.48
CA PHE A 443 -27.48 18.29 0.11
C PHE A 443 -28.03 16.94 -0.35
N VAL A 444 -27.31 15.85 -0.11
CA VAL A 444 -27.72 14.47 -0.46
C VAL A 444 -29.00 14.05 0.30
N LEU A 445 -29.23 14.58 1.50
CA LEU A 445 -30.45 14.29 2.27
C LEU A 445 -31.68 15.10 1.81
N ARG A 446 -31.48 16.28 1.21
CA ARG A 446 -32.57 17.20 0.84
C ARG A 446 -32.94 17.15 -0.64
N ALA A 447 -31.98 16.88 -1.52
CA ALA A 447 -32.17 16.96 -2.96
C ALA A 447 -32.61 15.61 -3.54
N GLU A 448 -33.54 15.64 -4.51
CA GLU A 448 -33.77 14.51 -5.40
C GLU A 448 -32.63 14.45 -6.41
N LEU A 449 -31.67 13.55 -6.18
CA LEU A 449 -30.51 13.39 -7.04
C LEU A 449 -30.75 12.30 -8.08
N PRO A 450 -30.72 12.61 -9.39
CA PRO A 450 -30.86 11.59 -10.42
C PRO A 450 -29.67 10.64 -10.38
N ALA A 451 -29.94 9.35 -10.56
CA ALA A 451 -28.93 8.32 -10.66
C ALA A 451 -27.97 8.62 -11.82
N GLY A 452 -26.67 8.59 -11.58
CA GLY A 452 -25.62 9.00 -12.52
C GLY A 452 -25.33 10.51 -12.54
N GLY A 453 -25.95 11.32 -11.68
CA GLY A 453 -25.73 12.76 -11.60
C GLY A 453 -24.34 13.14 -11.08
N THR A 454 -23.83 14.29 -11.53
CA THR A 454 -22.57 14.87 -11.05
C THR A 454 -22.87 16.05 -10.15
N VAL A 455 -22.43 15.99 -8.90
CA VAL A 455 -22.42 17.13 -7.97
C VAL A 455 -21.20 17.99 -8.29
N LEU A 456 -21.45 19.17 -8.84
CA LEU A 456 -20.43 20.18 -9.11
C LEU A 456 -20.31 21.11 -7.91
N VAL A 457 -19.10 21.21 -7.37
CA VAL A 457 -18.78 22.11 -6.26
C VAL A 457 -18.11 23.38 -6.78
N GLY A 458 -18.79 24.51 -6.60
CA GLY A 458 -18.32 25.85 -6.91
C GLY A 458 -17.87 26.62 -5.66
N ARG A 459 -17.20 27.76 -5.87
CA ARG A 459 -16.95 28.76 -4.83
C ARG A 459 -18.12 29.74 -4.81
N ASN A 460 -18.70 30.01 -3.64
CA ASN A 460 -19.70 31.06 -3.45
C ASN A 460 -19.06 32.26 -2.72
N ASP A 461 -18.74 33.30 -3.49
CA ASP A 461 -18.16 34.55 -2.96
C ASP A 461 -19.19 35.51 -2.35
N THR A 462 -20.50 35.21 -2.45
CA THR A 462 -21.60 35.97 -1.82
C THR A 462 -22.44 35.10 -0.88
N PRO A 463 -21.92 34.73 0.29
CA PRO A 463 -22.65 33.95 1.29
C PRO A 463 -23.53 34.86 2.17
N GLU A 464 -24.71 34.37 2.57
CA GLU A 464 -25.63 35.11 3.46
C GLU A 464 -25.01 35.44 4.84
N ASN A 465 -23.98 34.69 5.25
CA ASN A 465 -23.34 34.78 6.56
C ASN A 465 -21.97 35.50 6.55
N GLY A 466 -21.47 35.93 5.39
CA GLY A 466 -20.19 36.65 5.26
C GLY A 466 -18.91 35.79 5.37
N GLU A 467 -19.02 34.47 5.55
CA GLU A 467 -17.91 33.51 5.43
C GLU A 467 -17.98 32.79 4.07
N PRO A 468 -16.90 32.71 3.28
CA PRO A 468 -16.94 32.06 1.96
C PRO A 468 -17.39 30.61 2.08
N GLU A 469 -18.45 30.26 1.34
CA GLU A 469 -19.08 28.94 1.32
C GLU A 469 -18.85 28.27 -0.03
N VAL A 470 -19.15 26.97 -0.12
CA VAL A 470 -19.22 26.28 -1.41
C VAL A 470 -20.64 26.38 -1.97
N SER A 471 -20.75 26.44 -3.29
CA SER A 471 -22.02 26.17 -3.98
C SER A 471 -22.06 24.70 -4.41
N LEU A 472 -23.23 24.08 -4.33
CA LEU A 472 -23.46 22.71 -4.79
C LEU A 472 -24.53 22.74 -5.88
N ASP A 473 -24.14 22.35 -7.09
CA ASP A 473 -25.01 22.26 -8.25
C ASP A 473 -25.05 20.80 -8.76
N VAL A 474 -26.18 20.38 -9.34
CA VAL A 474 -26.33 19.03 -9.90
C VAL A 474 -26.39 19.11 -11.41
N ILE A 475 -25.47 18.40 -12.04
CA ILE A 475 -25.46 18.18 -13.48
C ILE A 475 -26.10 16.81 -13.71
N ALA A 476 -27.23 16.79 -14.43
CA ALA A 476 -27.88 15.55 -14.83
C ALA A 476 -26.93 14.69 -15.70
N PRO A 477 -26.99 13.34 -15.60
CA PRO A 477 -26.17 12.47 -16.43
C PRO A 477 -26.38 12.81 -17.91
N LYS A 478 -25.28 12.95 -18.67
CA LYS A 478 -25.36 12.95 -20.13
C LYS A 478 -25.88 11.58 -20.56
N VAL A 479 -27.16 11.51 -20.92
CA VAL A 479 -27.71 10.35 -21.61
C VAL A 479 -26.81 10.08 -22.83
N PRO A 480 -26.27 8.85 -23.03
CA PRO A 480 -25.61 8.53 -24.26
C PRO A 480 -26.63 8.76 -25.37
N ALA A 481 -26.33 9.65 -26.32
CA ALA A 481 -27.18 9.85 -27.48
C ALA A 481 -27.42 8.47 -28.11
N ALA A 482 -28.66 8.00 -28.04
CA ALA A 482 -29.05 6.74 -28.65
C ALA A 482 -28.66 6.83 -30.12
N VAL A 483 -27.71 5.99 -30.54
CA VAL A 483 -27.41 5.78 -31.94
C VAL A 483 -28.67 5.16 -32.53
N GLY A 484 -29.49 6.01 -33.15
CA GLY A 484 -30.74 5.61 -33.78
C GLY A 484 -30.47 4.57 -34.86
N THR A 485 -30.84 3.33 -34.59
CA THR A 485 -31.19 2.37 -35.63
C THR A 485 -32.71 2.47 -35.79
N GLY A 486 -33.13 3.00 -36.94
CA GLY A 486 -34.51 3.40 -37.18
C GLY A 486 -35.45 2.25 -37.55
N SER A 487 -36.75 2.57 -37.56
CA SER A 487 -37.70 2.24 -38.64
C SER A 487 -39.13 2.65 -38.22
N GLU A 488 -39.79 3.38 -39.14
CA GLU A 488 -41.24 3.43 -39.38
C GLU A 488 -42.12 4.12 -38.31
N GLU A 489 -43.15 4.92 -38.63
CA GLU A 489 -44.11 4.80 -39.73
C GLU A 489 -44.85 6.14 -39.96
N ALA A 490 -45.24 6.42 -41.20
CA ALA A 490 -45.89 7.65 -41.63
C ALA A 490 -47.43 7.56 -41.64
N ALA A 491 -48.13 8.66 -41.34
CA ALA A 491 -49.55 8.90 -41.64
C ALA A 491 -49.84 10.44 -41.66
N PRO A 492 -50.89 10.94 -42.35
CA PRO A 492 -50.78 11.95 -43.41
C PRO A 492 -51.33 13.37 -43.06
N PRO A 493 -51.15 14.38 -43.93
CA PRO A 493 -51.51 15.78 -43.64
C PRO A 493 -52.96 16.13 -44.03
N GLN A 494 -53.59 17.01 -43.24
CA GLN A 494 -54.84 17.74 -43.58
C GLN A 494 -54.57 19.24 -43.35
N LEU A 495 -54.36 20.00 -44.43
CA LEU A 495 -55.32 20.92 -45.08
C LEU A 495 -55.45 22.29 -44.39
N GLU A 496 -54.78 23.30 -44.97
CA GLU A 496 -55.16 24.72 -44.88
C GLU A 496 -56.46 24.99 -45.67
N PRO A 497 -57.18 26.09 -45.40
CA PRO A 497 -56.98 27.34 -46.15
C PRO A 497 -57.13 28.60 -45.25
N GLY A 498 -56.73 29.82 -45.57
CA GLY A 498 -56.23 30.47 -46.77
C GLY A 498 -56.35 32.01 -46.59
N GLU A 499 -55.73 32.75 -47.52
CA GLU A 499 -55.90 34.18 -47.86
C GLU A 499 -55.43 35.22 -46.81
N ASP A 500 -54.67 36.28 -47.14
CA ASP A 500 -54.58 37.06 -48.38
C ASP A 500 -53.25 37.85 -48.36
N GLY A 501 -52.40 37.81 -49.40
CA GLY A 501 -52.29 38.87 -50.44
C GLY A 501 -51.35 40.02 -50.01
N GLY A 502 -50.10 40.18 -50.47
CA GLY A 502 -49.70 40.58 -51.84
C GLY A 502 -50.17 42.02 -52.11
N GLU A 503 -49.34 43.06 -52.32
CA GLU A 503 -48.34 43.23 -53.38
C GLU A 503 -47.68 44.66 -53.28
N PRO A 504 -46.80 45.13 -54.21
CA PRO A 504 -45.55 45.83 -53.88
C PRO A 504 -45.43 47.26 -54.47
N GLU A 505 -44.31 47.94 -54.21
CA GLU A 505 -43.67 49.02 -55.01
C GLU A 505 -42.56 49.61 -54.11
N GLY A 506 -41.33 49.96 -54.51
CA GLY A 506 -40.66 50.12 -55.78
C GLY A 506 -39.50 51.11 -55.54
N GLY A 507 -38.32 50.89 -56.12
CA GLY A 507 -37.41 51.98 -56.50
C GLY A 507 -36.22 52.34 -55.59
N LYS A 508 -35.06 51.78 -55.97
CA LYS A 508 -33.77 52.44 -56.33
C LYS A 508 -33.02 53.43 -55.40
N ALA A 509 -31.70 53.22 -55.44
CA ALA A 509 -30.55 54.14 -55.25
C ALA A 509 -30.26 54.53 -53.79
N GLU A 510 -29.04 54.44 -53.26
CA GLU A 510 -27.67 54.46 -53.80
C GLU A 510 -26.76 53.47 -53.04
#